data_AF-A0A359E283-F1
#
_entry.id   AF-A0A359E283-F1
#
_cell.length_a   1.000
_cell.length_b   1.000
_cell.length_c   1.000
_cell.angle_alpha   90.00
_cell.angle_beta   90.00
_cell.angle_gamma   90.00
#
_symmetry.space_group_name_H-M   'P 1'
#
loop_
_entity.id
_entity.type
_entity.pdbx_description
1 polymer ?
#
loop_
_entity_poly.entity_id
_entity_poly.type
_entity_poly.pdbx_seq_one_letter_code
_entity_poly.pdbx_strand_id
1 'polypeptide(L)'
;MKQLLRLFKPLLKFNYSHPYWVIFLCLVIAGCAGYFAIQLRVDTDIANLLPEDHPNVLALERLSESVGGETEMLVVINSPSFEANKAFADTLIERSLKLYYPRYEDNYFKRAEFRRETEFVKNNALYLASDQELDEVTQFLKDEIEQAKEEANPFYFDLGDEEEDTNSDPSNFEDSYNTLVPSEYPVNEDSTIMV
;
A
#
# COMPACT_ATOMS: atom_id res chain seq x y z
N MET A 1 64.93 2.53 1.51
CA MET A 1 64.76 1.24 2.21
C MET A 1 65.46 1.14 3.58
N LYS A 2 66.78 1.41 3.71
CA LYS A 2 67.51 1.27 5.00
C LYS A 2 67.03 2.22 6.12
N GLN A 3 66.51 3.40 5.77
CA GLN A 3 65.99 4.38 6.74
C GLN A 3 64.64 3.97 7.34
N LEU A 4 63.69 3.45 6.55
CA LEU A 4 62.43 2.89 7.04
C LEU A 4 62.67 1.76 8.04
N LEU A 5 63.55 0.82 7.72
CA LEU A 5 63.90 -0.28 8.62
C LEU A 5 64.50 0.21 9.94
N ARG A 6 65.26 1.31 9.92
CA ARG A 6 65.83 1.92 11.14
C ARG A 6 64.75 2.60 12.00
N LEU A 7 63.70 3.12 11.36
CA LEU A 7 62.54 3.72 12.02
C LEU A 7 61.65 2.67 12.73
N PHE A 8 61.49 1.48 12.14
CA PHE A 8 60.69 0.38 12.72
C PHE A 8 61.45 -0.50 13.74
N LYS A 9 62.78 -0.47 13.75
CA LYS A 9 63.60 -1.19 14.75
C LYS A 9 63.18 -0.97 16.22
N PRO A 10 62.86 0.25 16.70
CA PRO A 10 62.38 0.43 18.07
C PRO A 10 61.02 -0.23 18.34
N LEU A 11 60.10 -0.20 17.38
CA LEU A 11 58.79 -0.86 17.48
C LEU A 11 58.94 -2.39 17.55
N LEU A 12 59.81 -2.96 16.73
CA LEU A 12 60.16 -4.38 16.77
C LEU A 12 60.80 -4.77 18.11
N LYS A 13 61.77 -3.99 18.60
CA LYS A 13 62.37 -4.25 19.92
C LYS A 13 61.34 -4.18 21.05
N PHE A 14 60.44 -3.21 21.03
CA PHE A 14 59.37 -3.08 22.02
C PHE A 14 58.43 -4.31 22.02
N ASN A 15 58.07 -4.80 20.83
CA ASN A 15 57.26 -6.01 20.66
C ASN A 15 57.93 -7.27 21.24
N TYR A 16 59.22 -7.47 20.97
CA TYR A 16 59.96 -8.61 21.52
C TYR A 16 60.20 -8.52 23.03
N SER A 17 60.41 -7.32 23.57
CA SER A 17 60.69 -7.14 25.01
C SER A 17 59.44 -7.18 25.89
N HIS A 18 58.25 -6.86 25.36
CA HIS A 18 56.99 -6.81 26.13
C HIS A 18 55.82 -7.47 25.38
N PRO A 19 55.89 -8.78 25.05
CA PRO A 19 54.89 -9.44 24.21
C PRO A 19 53.47 -9.43 24.83
N TYR A 20 53.36 -9.62 26.15
CA TYR A 20 52.07 -9.58 26.85
C TYR A 20 51.40 -8.21 26.79
N TRP A 21 52.18 -7.12 26.81
CA TRP A 21 51.66 -5.76 26.76
C TRP A 21 51.13 -5.41 25.36
N VAL A 22 51.81 -5.90 24.32
CA VAL A 22 51.32 -5.76 22.94
C VAL A 22 50.03 -6.55 22.73
N ILE A 23 49.95 -7.80 23.23
CA ILE A 23 48.72 -8.59 23.13
C ILE A 23 47.56 -7.91 23.86
N PHE A 24 47.81 -7.39 25.07
CA PHE A 24 46.81 -6.63 25.81
C PHE A 24 46.33 -5.41 25.04
N LEU A 25 47.26 -4.61 24.49
CA LEU A 25 46.91 -3.44 23.68
C LEU A 25 46.10 -3.83 22.43
N CYS A 26 46.48 -4.90 21.74
CA CYS A 26 45.72 -5.42 20.60
C CYS A 26 44.32 -5.87 21.02
N LEU A 27 44.15 -6.52 22.18
CA LEU A 27 42.85 -6.91 22.71
C LEU A 27 41.98 -5.70 23.07
N VAL A 28 42.57 -4.66 23.66
CA VAL A 28 41.87 -3.40 23.95
C VAL A 28 41.41 -2.73 22.66
N ILE A 29 42.31 -2.60 21.66
CA ILE A 29 41.97 -2.03 20.36
C ILE A 29 40.89 -2.87 19.65
N ALA A 30 41.00 -4.20 19.69
CA ALA A 30 40.00 -5.10 19.12
C ALA A 30 38.65 -4.98 19.84
N GLY A 31 38.65 -4.84 21.17
CA GLY A 31 37.44 -4.58 21.95
C GLY A 31 36.78 -3.25 21.59
N CYS A 32 37.57 -2.18 21.49
CA CYS A 32 37.08 -0.87 21.04
C CYS A 32 36.55 -0.93 19.60
N ALA A 33 37.29 -1.54 18.68
CA ALA A 33 36.85 -1.70 17.29
C ALA A 33 35.58 -2.56 17.20
N GLY A 34 35.48 -3.62 18.00
CA GLY A 34 34.28 -4.45 18.10
C GLY A 34 33.07 -3.68 18.63
N TYR A 35 33.27 -2.81 19.62
CA TYR A 35 32.21 -1.92 20.11
C TYR A 35 31.69 -0.98 19.00
N PHE A 36 32.58 -0.37 18.21
CA PHE A 36 32.17 0.45 17.07
C PHE A 36 31.52 -0.38 15.96
N ALA A 37 32.01 -1.59 15.70
CA ALA A 37 31.45 -2.48 14.69
C ALA A 37 30.00 -2.86 15.01
N ILE A 38 29.66 -3.04 16.29
CA ILE A 38 28.27 -3.30 16.73
C ILE A 38 27.34 -2.11 16.46
N GLN A 39 27.88 -0.89 16.38
CA GLN A 39 27.10 0.32 16.09
C GLN A 39 26.98 0.61 14.60
N LEU A 40 27.58 -0.20 13.73
CA LEU A 40 27.53 0.01 12.30
C LEU A 40 26.09 -0.10 11.78
N ARG A 41 25.60 0.97 11.17
CA ARG A 41 24.27 1.03 10.55
C ARG A 41 24.41 0.87 9.05
N VAL A 42 23.55 0.04 8.45
CA VAL A 42 23.47 -0.12 7.00
C VAL A 42 22.41 0.84 6.48
N ASP A 43 22.77 1.63 5.47
CA ASP A 43 21.81 2.43 4.72
C ASP A 43 21.35 1.65 3.49
N THR A 44 20.04 1.48 3.35
CA THR A 44 19.42 0.77 2.22
C THR A 44 18.75 1.73 1.25
N ASP A 45 18.76 3.02 1.54
CA ASP A 45 18.18 4.03 0.66
C ASP A 45 19.07 4.23 -0.58
N ILE A 46 18.51 3.91 -1.75
CA ILE A 46 19.20 4.03 -3.04
C ILE A 46 19.43 5.51 -3.38
N ALA A 47 18.58 6.42 -2.90
CA ALA A 47 18.76 7.86 -3.12
C ALA A 47 20.06 8.38 -2.47
N ASN A 48 20.46 7.79 -1.33
CA ASN A 48 21.69 8.14 -0.62
C ASN A 48 22.98 7.70 -1.34
N LEU A 49 22.87 7.00 -2.47
CA LEU A 49 24.03 6.74 -3.36
C LEU A 49 24.41 7.98 -4.18
N LEU A 50 23.50 8.95 -4.30
CA LEU A 50 23.74 10.21 -4.99
C LEU A 50 24.02 11.34 -3.99
N PRO A 51 24.73 12.40 -4.41
CA PRO A 51 24.86 13.62 -3.62
C PRO A 51 23.50 14.23 -3.28
N GLU A 52 23.38 14.80 -2.08
CA GLU A 52 22.14 15.42 -1.58
C GLU A 52 21.64 16.57 -2.49
N ASP A 53 22.54 17.26 -3.20
CA ASP A 53 22.22 18.37 -4.11
C ASP A 53 21.77 17.92 -5.50
N HIS A 54 21.69 16.60 -5.76
CA HIS A 54 21.29 16.07 -7.04
C HIS A 54 19.79 16.35 -7.32
N PRO A 55 19.40 16.81 -8.52
CA PRO A 55 18.02 17.23 -8.82
C PRO A 55 16.99 16.11 -8.59
N ASN A 56 17.35 14.84 -8.82
CA ASN A 56 16.47 13.71 -8.60
C ASN A 56 16.21 13.43 -7.11
N VAL A 57 17.20 13.67 -6.23
CA VAL A 57 17.04 13.50 -4.78
C VAL A 57 16.08 14.56 -4.25
N LEU A 58 16.28 15.82 -4.66
CA LEU A 58 15.39 16.93 -4.33
C LEU A 58 13.97 16.78 -4.90
N ALA A 59 13.81 16.09 -6.04
CA ALA A 59 12.50 15.80 -6.60
C ALA A 59 11.78 14.70 -5.81
N LEU A 60 12.50 13.65 -5.41
CA LEU A 60 11.99 12.58 -4.55
C LEU A 60 11.59 13.11 -3.18
N GLU A 61 12.42 13.94 -2.56
CA GLU A 61 12.14 14.56 -1.26
C GLU A 61 10.85 15.39 -1.29
N ARG A 62 10.70 16.27 -2.30
CA ARG A 62 9.45 17.04 -2.50
C ARG A 62 8.24 16.15 -2.74
N LEU A 63 8.41 15.08 -3.52
CA LEU A 63 7.34 14.13 -3.77
C LEU A 63 6.93 13.48 -2.44
N SER A 64 7.89 12.94 -1.68
CA SER A 64 7.69 12.32 -0.37
C SER A 64 6.99 13.26 0.63
N GLU A 65 7.39 14.53 0.69
CA GLU A 65 6.73 15.53 1.54
C GLU A 65 5.28 15.82 1.12
N SER A 66 5.00 15.83 -0.18
CA SER A 66 3.67 16.16 -0.72
C SER A 66 2.68 14.99 -0.70
N VAL A 67 3.12 13.77 -1.01
CA VAL A 67 2.26 12.58 -1.10
C VAL A 67 2.31 11.68 0.12
N GLY A 68 3.33 11.83 0.98
CA GLY A 68 3.37 11.18 2.30
C GLY A 68 3.53 9.66 2.26
N GLY A 69 4.39 9.15 1.38
CA GLY A 69 4.74 7.73 1.33
C GLY A 69 5.50 7.37 0.06
N GLU A 70 6.76 6.96 0.19
CA GLU A 70 7.55 6.45 -0.95
C GLU A 70 7.32 4.97 -1.23
N THR A 71 6.77 4.21 -0.26
CA THR A 71 6.61 2.76 -0.39
C THR A 71 5.38 2.28 0.36
N GLU A 72 4.48 1.62 -0.35
CA GLU A 72 3.34 0.93 0.25
C GLU A 72 3.75 -0.45 0.78
N MET A 73 3.17 -0.85 1.91
CA MET A 73 3.26 -2.23 2.41
C MET A 73 1.89 -2.87 2.29
N LEU A 74 1.78 -3.88 1.44
CA LEU A 74 0.56 -4.64 1.24
C LEU A 74 0.54 -5.85 2.17
N VAL A 75 -0.55 -6.03 2.92
CA VAL A 75 -0.69 -7.08 3.92
C VAL A 75 -1.92 -7.94 3.64
N VAL A 76 -1.68 -9.18 3.22
CA VAL A 76 -2.78 -10.12 2.95
C VAL A 76 -3.13 -10.90 4.21
N ILE A 77 -4.39 -10.82 4.63
CA ILE A 77 -4.98 -11.57 5.75
C ILE A 77 -5.88 -12.66 5.16
N ASN A 78 -5.65 -13.91 5.58
CA ASN A 78 -6.45 -15.05 5.12
C ASN A 78 -7.03 -15.80 6.33
N SER A 79 -8.35 -15.95 6.34
CA SER A 79 -9.04 -16.88 7.24
C SER A 79 -10.43 -17.25 6.69
N PRO A 80 -11.05 -18.34 7.18
CA PRO A 80 -12.40 -18.73 6.78
C PRO A 80 -13.52 -17.78 7.26
N SER A 81 -13.22 -16.78 8.09
CA SER A 81 -14.23 -15.87 8.64
C SER A 81 -13.88 -14.41 8.35
N PHE A 82 -14.77 -13.75 7.62
CA PHE A 82 -14.67 -12.33 7.32
C PHE A 82 -14.57 -11.46 8.58
N GLU A 83 -15.38 -11.75 9.60
CA GLU A 83 -15.39 -10.99 10.85
C GLU A 83 -14.06 -11.13 11.60
N ALA A 84 -13.45 -12.32 11.56
CA ALA A 84 -12.14 -12.55 12.14
C ALA A 84 -11.03 -11.80 11.39
N ASN A 85 -11.08 -11.78 10.05
CA ASN A 85 -10.15 -11.00 9.22
C ASN A 85 -10.25 -9.51 9.53
N LYS A 86 -11.47 -8.97 9.61
CA LYS A 86 -11.72 -7.56 9.93
C LYS A 86 -11.19 -7.18 11.31
N ALA A 87 -11.52 -7.96 12.33
CA ALA A 87 -11.05 -7.70 13.70
C ALA A 87 -9.51 -7.76 13.81
N PHE A 88 -8.89 -8.69 13.07
CA PHE A 88 -7.43 -8.78 12.98
C PHE A 88 -6.83 -7.56 12.26
N ALA A 89 -7.42 -7.13 11.14
CA ALA A 89 -7.00 -5.95 10.40
C ALA A 89 -7.06 -4.69 11.27
N ASP A 90 -8.18 -4.45 11.96
CA ASP A 90 -8.35 -3.31 12.87
C ASP A 90 -7.26 -3.29 13.95
N THR A 91 -6.98 -4.44 14.56
CA THR A 91 -5.94 -4.58 15.59
C THR A 91 -4.54 -4.37 15.02
N LEU A 92 -4.28 -4.88 13.81
CA LEU A 92 -3.00 -4.75 13.14
C LEU A 92 -2.73 -3.30 12.78
N ILE A 93 -3.71 -2.61 12.18
CA ILE A 93 -3.62 -1.20 11.80
C ILE A 93 -3.30 -0.34 13.02
N GLU A 94 -4.04 -0.51 14.12
CA GLU A 94 -3.83 0.26 15.34
C GLU A 94 -2.40 0.10 15.88
N ARG A 95 -1.87 -1.12 15.87
CA ARG A 95 -0.51 -1.42 16.35
C ARG A 95 0.55 -0.91 15.38
N SER A 96 0.36 -1.09 14.08
CA SER A 96 1.30 -0.67 13.05
C SER A 96 1.49 0.85 13.03
N LEU A 97 0.41 1.63 13.15
CA LEU A 97 0.49 3.09 13.20
C LEU A 97 1.20 3.64 14.45
N LYS A 98 1.31 2.82 15.51
CA LYS A 98 2.04 3.17 16.75
C LYS A 98 3.51 2.75 16.71
N LEU A 99 3.95 2.02 15.68
CA LEU A 99 5.34 1.60 15.56
C LEU A 99 6.22 2.80 15.26
N TYR A 100 7.10 3.14 16.20
CA TYR A 100 8.06 4.22 16.06
C TYR A 100 9.36 3.73 15.43
N TYR A 101 9.90 4.50 14.49
CA TYR A 101 11.17 4.24 13.85
C TYR A 101 12.26 5.21 14.35
N PRO A 102 13.16 4.77 15.25
CA PRO A 102 14.14 5.66 15.89
C PRO A 102 15.14 6.32 14.94
N ARG A 103 15.30 5.83 13.71
CA ARG A 103 16.27 6.36 12.75
C ARG A 103 15.82 7.67 12.11
N TYR A 104 14.53 7.78 11.80
CA TYR A 104 13.93 8.98 11.18
C TYR A 104 13.10 9.81 12.16
N GLU A 105 13.12 9.45 13.44
CA GLU A 105 12.34 10.11 14.50
C GLU A 105 10.84 10.22 14.19
N ASP A 106 10.30 9.25 13.45
CA ASP A 106 8.92 9.23 12.94
C ASP A 106 8.34 7.81 13.06
N ASN A 107 7.04 7.66 12.86
CA ASN A 107 6.39 6.35 12.81
C ASN A 107 6.72 5.61 11.51
N TYR A 108 6.79 4.27 11.58
CA TYR A 108 6.98 3.42 10.40
C TYR A 108 5.86 3.61 9.36
N PHE A 109 4.63 3.85 9.83
CA PHE A 109 3.45 4.00 8.97
C PHE A 109 2.70 5.26 9.37
N LYS A 110 2.35 6.09 8.39
CA LYS A 110 1.58 7.33 8.58
C LYS A 110 0.09 7.14 8.36
N ARG A 111 -0.26 6.20 7.48
CA ARG A 111 -1.64 5.94 7.06
C ARG A 111 -1.80 4.45 6.79
N ALA A 112 -3.01 3.96 7.03
CA ALA A 112 -3.46 2.66 6.58
C ALA A 112 -4.73 2.86 5.76
N GLU A 113 -4.81 2.18 4.62
CA GLU A 113 -6.01 2.14 3.79
C GLU A 113 -6.64 0.76 3.97
N PHE A 114 -7.84 0.75 4.55
CA PHE A 114 -8.55 -0.50 4.86
C PHE A 114 -10.01 -0.48 4.41
N ARG A 115 -10.60 0.71 4.35
CA ARG A 115 -11.98 0.93 3.93
C ARG A 115 -12.00 1.84 2.72
N ARG A 116 -12.76 1.45 1.70
CA ARG A 116 -13.05 2.27 0.52
C ARG A 116 -14.30 3.09 0.79
N GLU A 117 -14.28 4.35 0.36
CA GLU A 117 -15.45 5.21 0.46
C GLU A 117 -16.43 4.90 -0.67
N THR A 118 -17.32 3.94 -0.43
CA THR A 118 -18.26 3.43 -1.44
C THR A 118 -19.53 4.25 -1.49
N GLU A 119 -19.99 4.81 -0.36
CA GLU A 119 -21.26 5.53 -0.28
C GLU A 119 -21.26 6.80 -1.15
N PHE A 120 -20.17 7.57 -1.15
CA PHE A 120 -20.05 8.74 -2.00
C PHE A 120 -20.12 8.36 -3.49
N VAL A 121 -19.36 7.35 -3.91
CA VAL A 121 -19.34 6.89 -5.31
C VAL A 121 -20.71 6.34 -5.70
N LYS A 122 -21.34 5.56 -4.82
CA LYS A 122 -22.68 5.02 -4.99
C LYS A 122 -23.71 6.12 -5.26
N ASN A 123 -23.70 7.16 -4.44
CA ASN A 123 -24.64 8.28 -4.54
C ASN A 123 -24.40 9.17 -5.78
N ASN A 124 -23.20 9.09 -6.37
CA ASN A 124 -22.79 9.90 -7.51
C ASN A 124 -22.47 9.06 -8.76
N ALA A 125 -22.83 7.78 -8.78
CA ALA A 125 -22.40 6.84 -9.83
C ALA A 125 -22.86 7.28 -11.23
N LEU A 126 -24.04 7.89 -11.33
CA LEU A 126 -24.58 8.42 -12.59
C LEU A 126 -23.74 9.55 -13.18
N TYR A 127 -22.96 10.27 -12.39
CA TYR A 127 -22.02 11.28 -12.90
C TYR A 127 -20.77 10.68 -13.55
N LEU A 128 -20.52 9.39 -13.33
CA LEU A 128 -19.40 8.64 -13.89
C LEU A 128 -19.82 7.80 -15.10
N ALA A 129 -21.13 7.66 -15.35
CA ALA A 129 -21.67 6.97 -16.51
C ALA A 129 -21.45 7.78 -17.80
N SER A 130 -21.25 7.08 -18.90
CA SER A 130 -21.22 7.64 -20.24
C SER A 130 -22.62 8.05 -20.72
N ASP A 131 -22.68 8.94 -21.72
CA ASP A 131 -23.96 9.36 -22.31
C ASP A 131 -24.76 8.17 -22.84
N GLN A 132 -24.09 7.17 -23.42
CA GLN A 132 -24.71 5.95 -23.91
C GLN A 132 -25.36 5.13 -22.78
N GLU A 133 -24.64 4.91 -21.67
CA GLU A 133 -25.18 4.17 -20.52
C GLU A 133 -26.37 4.90 -19.90
N LEU A 134 -26.34 6.24 -19.86
CA LEU A 134 -27.46 7.05 -19.40
C LEU A 134 -28.69 6.93 -20.30
N ASP A 135 -28.50 6.92 -21.61
CA ASP A 135 -29.58 6.73 -22.59
C ASP A 135 -30.20 5.33 -22.47
N GLU A 136 -29.37 4.29 -22.34
CA GLU A 136 -29.79 2.90 -22.15
C GLU A 136 -30.63 2.74 -20.87
N VAL A 137 -30.15 3.25 -19.73
CA VAL A 137 -30.89 3.24 -18.46
C VAL A 137 -32.19 4.02 -18.58
N THR A 138 -32.17 5.16 -19.26
CA THR A 138 -33.36 5.98 -19.45
C THR A 138 -34.41 5.26 -20.29
N GLN A 139 -33.99 4.53 -21.32
CA GLN A 139 -34.90 3.76 -22.17
C GLN A 139 -35.48 2.58 -21.40
N PHE A 140 -34.63 1.79 -20.72
CA PHE A 140 -35.06 0.68 -19.85
C PHE A 140 -36.11 1.14 -18.82
N LEU A 141 -35.88 2.26 -18.14
CA LEU A 141 -36.83 2.80 -17.16
C LEU A 141 -38.15 3.25 -17.78
N LYS A 142 -38.15 3.74 -19.04
CA LYS A 142 -39.40 4.12 -19.72
C LYS A 142 -40.23 2.90 -20.07
N ASP A 143 -39.58 1.86 -20.58
CA ASP A 143 -40.22 0.61 -20.99
C ASP A 143 -40.85 -0.08 -19.77
N GLU A 144 -40.11 -0.17 -18.65
CA GLU A 144 -40.62 -0.72 -17.38
C GLU A 144 -41.81 0.09 -16.82
N ILE A 145 -41.77 1.43 -16.93
CA ILE A 145 -42.88 2.29 -16.51
C ILE A 145 -44.12 2.08 -17.40
N GLU A 146 -43.94 1.84 -18.69
CA GLU A 146 -45.02 1.57 -19.63
C GLU A 146 -45.68 0.23 -19.31
N GLN A 147 -44.87 -0.84 -19.18
CA GLN A 147 -45.32 -2.15 -18.77
C GLN A 147 -46.09 -2.11 -17.43
N ALA A 148 -45.54 -1.46 -16.41
CA ALA A 148 -46.21 -1.34 -15.11
C ALA A 148 -47.54 -0.57 -15.19
N LYS A 149 -47.68 0.39 -16.11
CA LYS A 149 -48.96 1.10 -16.34
C LYS A 149 -49.99 0.21 -17.02
N GLU A 150 -49.56 -0.62 -17.97
CA GLU A 150 -50.42 -1.56 -18.68
C GLU A 150 -50.93 -2.65 -17.74
N GLU A 151 -50.04 -3.24 -16.92
CA GLU A 151 -50.40 -4.22 -15.90
C GLU A 151 -51.36 -3.66 -14.84
N ALA A 152 -51.16 -2.40 -14.44
CA ALA A 152 -52.03 -1.73 -13.48
C ALA A 152 -53.38 -1.28 -14.09
N ASN A 153 -53.53 -1.31 -15.42
CA ASN A 153 -54.73 -0.86 -16.10
C ASN A 153 -55.75 -2.00 -16.26
N PRO A 154 -56.88 -1.98 -15.51
CA PRO A 154 -57.88 -3.04 -15.56
C PRO A 154 -58.66 -3.12 -16.89
N PHE A 155 -58.43 -2.19 -17.82
CA PHE A 155 -59.00 -2.21 -19.18
C PHE A 155 -57.97 -2.52 -20.26
N TYR A 156 -56.70 -2.75 -19.89
CA TYR A 156 -55.70 -3.20 -20.83
C TYR A 156 -56.00 -4.66 -21.22
N PHE A 157 -56.15 -4.90 -22.52
CA PHE A 157 -56.38 -6.22 -23.09
C PHE A 157 -55.42 -6.33 -24.26
N ASP A 158 -54.41 -7.19 -24.10
CA ASP A 158 -53.42 -7.46 -25.14
C ASP A 158 -54.13 -8.10 -26.35
N LEU A 159 -54.07 -7.41 -27.48
CA LEU A 159 -54.66 -7.80 -28.75
C LEU A 159 -53.67 -8.59 -29.62
N GLY A 160 -52.75 -9.34 -29.02
CA GLY A 160 -52.02 -10.41 -29.70
C GLY A 160 -51.13 -9.93 -30.85
N ASP A 161 -50.66 -8.69 -30.77
CA ASP A 161 -49.41 -8.32 -31.42
C ASP A 161 -48.33 -8.68 -30.41
N GLU A 162 -47.62 -9.78 -30.65
CA GLU A 162 -46.40 -10.11 -29.89
C GLU A 162 -45.42 -8.95 -30.12
N GLU A 163 -45.51 -7.92 -29.28
CA GLU A 163 -44.45 -6.93 -29.16
C GLU A 163 -43.21 -7.74 -28.78
N GLU A 164 -42.21 -7.75 -29.67
CA GLU A 164 -40.91 -8.30 -29.36
C GLU A 164 -40.47 -7.61 -28.07
N ASP A 165 -40.50 -8.32 -26.95
CA ASP A 165 -39.91 -7.87 -25.69
C ASP A 165 -38.51 -7.39 -26.03
N THR A 166 -38.36 -6.06 -26.15
CA THR A 166 -37.06 -5.43 -26.32
C THR A 166 -36.40 -5.58 -24.96
N ASN A 167 -35.89 -6.78 -24.70
CA ASN A 167 -35.15 -7.15 -23.51
C ASN A 167 -33.89 -6.28 -23.54
N SER A 168 -34.02 -5.05 -23.07
CA SER A 168 -32.92 -4.22 -22.64
C SER A 168 -32.37 -4.91 -21.41
N ASP A 169 -31.46 -5.85 -21.64
CA ASP A 169 -30.91 -6.72 -20.62
C ASP A 169 -30.24 -5.87 -19.53
N PRO A 170 -30.82 -5.80 -18.32
CA PRO A 170 -30.31 -4.92 -17.25
C PRO A 170 -28.96 -5.41 -16.70
N SER A 171 -28.54 -6.63 -17.04
CA SER A 171 -27.28 -7.19 -16.58
C SER A 171 -26.06 -6.38 -17.02
N ASN A 172 -26.08 -5.80 -18.24
CA ASN A 172 -24.99 -4.95 -18.73
C ASN A 172 -24.79 -3.69 -17.86
N PHE A 173 -25.89 -3.12 -17.34
CA PHE A 173 -25.82 -1.95 -16.49
C PHE A 173 -25.36 -2.31 -15.07
N GLU A 174 -25.84 -3.43 -14.53
CA GLU A 174 -25.48 -3.90 -13.20
C GLU A 174 -23.98 -4.25 -13.11
N ASP A 175 -23.41 -4.88 -14.15
CA ASP A 175 -21.99 -5.19 -14.23
C ASP A 175 -21.12 -3.92 -14.30
N SER A 176 -21.56 -2.93 -15.10
CA SER A 176 -20.89 -1.64 -15.22
C SER A 176 -20.92 -0.87 -13.89
N TYR A 177 -22.06 -0.92 -13.21
CA TYR A 177 -22.23 -0.31 -11.88
C TYR A 177 -21.39 -0.99 -10.80
N ASN A 178 -21.37 -2.32 -10.74
CA ASN A 178 -20.56 -3.08 -9.79
C ASN A 178 -19.05 -2.89 -10.01
N THR A 179 -18.64 -2.61 -11.25
CA THR A 179 -17.26 -2.23 -11.57
C THR A 179 -16.90 -0.85 -11.01
N LEU A 180 -17.83 0.10 -11.05
CA LEU A 180 -17.64 1.47 -10.56
C LEU A 180 -17.74 1.58 -9.03
N VAL A 181 -18.60 0.78 -8.40
CA VAL A 181 -18.82 0.77 -6.95
C VAL A 181 -18.27 -0.53 -6.35
N PRO A 182 -16.96 -0.58 -6.03
CA PRO A 182 -16.38 -1.77 -5.42
C PRO A 182 -16.94 -2.01 -4.01
N SER A 183 -16.68 -3.19 -3.45
CA SER A 183 -16.99 -3.48 -2.05
C SER A 183 -16.24 -2.52 -1.10
N GLU A 184 -16.86 -2.24 0.06
CA GLU A 184 -16.29 -1.35 1.08
C GLU A 184 -14.94 -1.87 1.60
N TYR A 185 -14.81 -3.19 1.71
CA TYR A 185 -13.56 -3.85 2.10
C TYR A 185 -12.92 -4.50 0.87
N PRO A 186 -11.60 -4.43 0.71
CA PRO A 186 -10.86 -5.13 -0.34
C PRO A 186 -10.78 -6.63 -0.03
N VAL A 187 -11.86 -7.36 -0.31
CA VAL A 187 -11.96 -8.80 -0.10
C VAL A 187 -12.17 -9.56 -1.40
N ASN A 188 -11.79 -10.83 -1.42
CA ASN A 188 -12.17 -11.73 -2.51
C ASN A 188 -13.66 -12.10 -2.45
N GLU A 189 -14.19 -12.67 -3.54
CA GLU A 189 -15.60 -13.09 -3.65
C GLU A 189 -16.04 -14.01 -2.50
N ASP A 190 -15.17 -14.93 -2.08
CA ASP A 190 -15.42 -15.86 -0.97
C ASP A 190 -15.25 -15.23 0.44
N SER A 191 -14.89 -13.94 0.52
CA SER A 191 -14.63 -13.20 1.77
C SER A 191 -13.57 -13.81 2.70
N THR A 192 -12.75 -14.71 2.17
CA THR A 192 -11.71 -15.46 2.89
C THR A 192 -10.36 -14.75 2.89
N ILE A 193 -10.13 -13.88 1.90
CA ILE A 193 -8.91 -13.11 1.73
C ILE A 193 -9.24 -11.63 1.80
N MET A 194 -8.45 -10.88 2.57
CA MET A 194 -8.55 -9.44 2.77
C MET A 194 -7.15 -8.83 2.58
N VAL A 195 -7.05 -7.69 1.90
CA VAL A 195 -5.77 -7.04 1.54
C VAL A 195 -5.65 -5.65 2.14
#